data_AF-A0AAD6UTJ4-F1
#
_entry.id   AF-A0AAD6UTJ4-F1
#
_cell.length_a   1.000
_cell.length_b   1.000
_cell.length_c   1.000
_cell.angle_alpha   90.00
_cell.angle_beta   90.00
_cell.angle_gamma   90.00
#
_symmetry.space_group_name_H-M   'P 1'
#
loop_
_entity.id
_entity.type
_entity.pdbx_description
1 polymer ?
#
loop_
_entity_poly.entity_id
_entity_poly.type
_entity_poly.pdbx_seq_one_letter_code
_entity_poly.pdbx_strand_id
1 'polypeptide(L)'
;PYTVRPHSSVELAVAVSPLHRRRMKDFNYMLSKQHISVEHAFGCLKLCFRSLQMMGAHANVDDVWRAIDALLIMHNMCLWYGDHPQSFEEYSDKLGDDRIREVQDEDHDTILSLSSMGAANIPRHETATWLKQQGIQFQKELLDIVCPLNNYD
;
A
#
# COMPACT_ATOMS: atom_id res chain seq x y z
N PRO A 1 -5.10 13.09 -3.97
CA PRO A 1 -4.90 11.72 -4.51
C PRO A 1 -5.94 10.75 -3.93
N TYR A 2 -6.63 9.98 -4.78
CA TYR A 2 -7.53 8.91 -4.32
C TYR A 2 -6.72 7.61 -4.15
N THR A 3 -6.83 6.97 -2.99
CA THR A 3 -6.14 5.70 -2.69
C THR A 3 -7.06 4.54 -3.01
N VAL A 4 -6.54 3.51 -3.68
CA VAL A 4 -7.27 2.24 -3.86
C VAL A 4 -7.48 1.62 -2.47
N ARG A 5 -8.73 1.34 -2.13
CA ARG A 5 -9.09 0.73 -0.85
C ARG A 5 -9.68 -0.67 -1.04
N PRO A 6 -9.66 -1.53 -0.02
CA PRO A 6 -10.47 -2.72 0.01
C PRO A 6 -11.97 -2.39 -0.05
N HIS A 7 -12.77 -3.33 -0.54
CA HIS A 7 -14.22 -3.29 -0.40
C HIS A 7 -14.64 -3.48 1.04
N SER A 8 -15.56 -2.63 1.53
CA SER A 8 -16.03 -2.70 2.91
C SER A 8 -17.00 -3.86 3.15
N SER A 9 -17.22 -4.21 4.42
CA SER A 9 -18.22 -5.21 4.83
C SER A 9 -19.62 -4.89 4.29
N VAL A 10 -20.01 -3.61 4.30
CA VAL A 10 -21.29 -3.12 3.74
C VAL A 10 -21.34 -3.34 2.23
N GLU A 11 -20.28 -3.02 1.49
CA GLU A 11 -20.21 -3.22 0.04
C GLU A 11 -20.28 -4.70 -0.33
N LEU A 12 -19.63 -5.57 0.44
CA LEU A 12 -19.70 -7.03 0.28
C LEU A 12 -21.10 -7.58 0.58
N ALA A 13 -21.83 -6.98 1.53
CA ALA A 13 -23.18 -7.39 1.90
C ALA A 13 -24.21 -7.06 0.81
N VAL A 14 -24.03 -5.94 0.10
CA VAL A 14 -24.92 -5.49 -0.98
C VAL A 14 -24.47 -5.93 -2.39
N ALA A 15 -23.52 -6.85 -2.48
CA ALA A 15 -22.99 -7.33 -3.75
C ALA A 15 -24.10 -7.92 -4.65
N VAL A 16 -24.05 -7.58 -5.95
CA VAL A 16 -25.08 -7.92 -6.95
C VAL A 16 -25.30 -9.43 -7.09
N SER A 17 -24.25 -10.23 -6.90
CA SER A 17 -24.32 -11.69 -6.97
C SER A 17 -23.30 -12.36 -6.04
N PRO A 18 -23.49 -13.65 -5.68
CA PRO A 18 -22.50 -14.40 -4.92
C PRO A 18 -21.13 -14.47 -5.61
N LEU A 19 -21.11 -14.55 -6.95
CA LEU A 19 -19.89 -14.53 -7.76
C LEU A 19 -19.20 -13.16 -7.67
N HIS A 20 -19.96 -12.06 -7.78
CA HIS A 20 -19.41 -10.72 -7.63
C HIS A 20 -18.82 -10.51 -6.22
N ARG A 21 -19.50 -11.00 -5.18
CA ARG A 21 -18.99 -10.97 -3.81
C ARG A 21 -17.67 -11.73 -3.66
N ARG A 22 -17.52 -12.88 -4.32
CA ARG A 22 -16.27 -13.66 -4.32
C ARG A 22 -15.13 -12.87 -4.99
N ARG A 23 -15.39 -12.27 -6.15
CA ARG A 23 -14.42 -11.39 -6.83
C ARG A 23 -13.94 -10.24 -5.93
N MET A 24 -14.87 -9.57 -5.27
CA MET A 24 -14.53 -8.47 -4.34
C MET A 24 -13.66 -8.93 -3.16
N LYS A 25 -13.89 -10.15 -2.65
CA LYS A 25 -13.04 -10.74 -1.59
C LYS A 25 -11.64 -11.08 -2.10
N ASP A 26 -11.53 -11.66 -3.29
CA ASP A 26 -10.24 -12.00 -3.87
C ASP A 26 -9.43 -10.74 -4.21
N PHE A 27 -10.10 -9.68 -4.66
CA PHE A 27 -9.49 -8.37 -4.83
C PHE A 27 -8.92 -7.83 -3.51
N ASN A 28 -9.70 -7.87 -2.42
CA ASN A 28 -9.21 -7.46 -1.10
C ASN A 28 -7.99 -8.28 -0.67
N TYR A 29 -8.02 -9.59 -0.88
CA TYR A 29 -6.89 -10.47 -0.57
C TYR A 29 -5.63 -10.11 -1.39
N MET A 30 -5.77 -9.91 -2.70
CA MET A 30 -4.67 -9.51 -3.56
C MET A 30 -4.10 -8.14 -3.18
N LEU A 31 -4.96 -7.18 -2.87
CA LEU A 31 -4.57 -5.84 -2.44
C LEU A 31 -3.76 -5.90 -1.12
N SER A 32 -4.25 -6.65 -0.13
CA SER A 32 -3.53 -6.86 1.14
C SER A 32 -2.19 -7.55 0.93
N LYS A 33 -2.14 -8.58 0.08
CA LYS A 33 -0.88 -9.27 -0.25
C LYS A 33 0.14 -8.31 -0.89
N GLN A 34 -0.30 -7.46 -1.80
CA GLN A 34 0.57 -6.46 -2.42
C GLN A 34 1.04 -5.42 -1.39
N HIS A 35 0.16 -4.96 -0.51
CA HIS A 35 0.50 -4.02 0.57
C HIS A 35 1.61 -4.59 1.46
N ILE A 36 1.46 -5.83 1.93
CA ILE A 36 2.45 -6.52 2.75
C ILE A 36 3.80 -6.59 2.02
N SER A 37 3.80 -6.94 0.73
CA SER A 37 5.02 -6.97 -0.08
C SER A 37 5.71 -5.61 -0.16
N VAL A 38 4.94 -4.53 -0.33
CA VAL A 38 5.45 -3.16 -0.36
C VAL A 38 5.99 -2.76 1.01
N GLU A 39 5.27 -3.05 2.09
CA GLU A 39 5.71 -2.80 3.47
C GLU A 39 7.03 -3.51 3.78
N HIS A 40 7.17 -4.78 3.40
CA HIS A 40 8.44 -5.50 3.57
C HIS A 40 9.59 -4.84 2.80
N ALA A 41 9.36 -4.45 1.53
CA ALA A 41 10.38 -3.76 0.74
C ALA A 41 10.79 -2.42 1.39
N PHE A 42 9.82 -1.64 1.87
CA PHE A 42 10.10 -0.41 2.62
C PHE A 42 10.79 -0.67 3.96
N GLY A 43 10.46 -1.76 4.65
CA GLY A 43 11.14 -2.20 5.86
C GLY A 43 12.61 -2.47 5.59
N CYS A 44 12.92 -3.23 4.54
CA CYS A 44 14.30 -3.48 4.09
C CYS A 44 15.02 -2.17 3.75
N LEU A 45 14.39 -1.26 3.01
CA LEU A 45 14.97 0.05 2.69
C LEU A 45 15.28 0.88 3.93
N LYS A 46 14.34 0.97 4.88
CA LYS A 46 14.53 1.72 6.13
C LYS A 46 15.67 1.15 6.99
N LEU A 47 15.89 -0.16 6.92
CA LEU A 47 16.99 -0.82 7.63
C LEU A 47 18.34 -0.56 6.96
N CYS A 48 18.43 -0.67 5.63
CA CYS A 48 19.65 -0.32 4.88
C CYS A 48 19.99 1.16 4.99
N PHE A 49 18.97 2.02 4.96
CA PHE A 49 19.12 3.46 4.86
C PHE A 49 18.44 4.15 6.02
N ARG A 50 19.14 4.20 7.16
CA ARG A 50 18.68 4.89 8.38
C ARG A 50 18.36 6.38 8.15
N SER A 51 18.89 6.96 7.08
CA SER A 51 18.51 8.30 6.59
C SER A 51 17.02 8.45 6.30
N LEU A 52 16.31 7.39 5.89
CA LEU A 52 14.85 7.40 5.74
C LEU A 52 14.12 7.62 7.06
N GLN A 53 14.65 7.09 8.17
CA GLN A 53 14.08 7.32 9.50
C GLN A 53 14.32 8.76 9.98
N MET A 54 15.36 9.41 9.46
CA MET A 54 15.76 10.77 9.85
C MET A 54 15.24 11.87 8.91
N MET A 55 14.59 11.52 7.80
CA MET A 55 14.07 12.49 6.81
C MET A 55 13.08 13.50 7.42
N GLY A 56 12.34 13.09 8.45
CA GLY A 56 11.33 13.96 9.07
C GLY A 56 10.19 14.32 8.12
N ALA A 57 9.43 15.37 8.45
CA ALA A 57 8.35 15.85 7.61
C ALA A 57 8.90 16.75 6.48
N HIS A 58 8.59 16.42 5.24
CA HIS A 58 8.97 17.22 4.07
C HIS A 58 7.79 18.06 3.57
N ALA A 59 8.05 19.32 3.22
CA ALA A 59 7.05 20.22 2.65
C ALA A 59 6.65 19.82 1.21
N ASN A 60 7.53 19.12 0.50
CA ASN A 60 7.32 18.66 -0.86
C ASN A 60 7.39 17.13 -0.92
N VAL A 61 6.28 16.51 -1.31
CA VAL A 61 6.16 15.06 -1.42
C VAL A 61 6.99 14.52 -2.60
N ASP A 62 7.22 15.31 -3.64
CA ASP A 62 8.01 14.88 -4.81
C ASP A 62 9.49 14.65 -4.44
N ASP A 63 10.01 15.42 -3.49
CA ASP A 63 11.39 15.24 -3.02
C ASP A 63 11.56 13.93 -2.23
N VAL A 64 10.53 13.54 -1.47
CA VAL A 64 10.48 12.25 -0.77
C VAL A 64 10.43 11.11 -1.79
N TRP A 65 9.61 11.23 -2.83
CA TRP A 65 9.54 10.20 -3.88
C TRP A 65 10.86 10.03 -4.61
N ARG A 66 11.53 11.12 -4.97
CA ARG A 66 12.86 11.07 -5.61
C ARG A 66 13.90 10.41 -4.71
N ALA A 67 13.86 10.69 -3.41
CA ALA A 67 14.74 10.04 -2.45
C ALA A 67 14.46 8.53 -2.35
N ILE A 68 13.18 8.13 -2.26
CA ILE A 68 12.78 6.71 -2.24
C ILE A 68 13.25 6.00 -3.52
N ASP A 69 13.04 6.58 -4.70
CA ASP A 69 13.49 6.02 -5.99
C ASP A 69 15.01 5.81 -6.02
N ALA A 70 15.78 6.81 -5.58
CA ALA A 70 17.23 6.69 -5.51
C ALA A 70 17.67 5.55 -4.57
N LEU A 71 16.98 5.39 -3.44
CA LEU A 71 17.27 4.34 -2.47
C LEU A 71 16.89 2.94 -2.99
N LEU A 72 15.81 2.81 -3.76
CA LEU A 72 15.46 1.56 -4.45
C LEU A 72 16.57 1.15 -5.43
N ILE A 73 17.09 2.09 -6.21
CA ILE A 73 18.21 1.84 -7.14
C ILE A 73 19.45 1.39 -6.35
N MET A 74 19.82 2.11 -5.30
CA MET A 74 20.97 1.78 -4.45
C MET A 74 20.81 0.41 -3.79
N HIS A 75 19.61 0.08 -3.29
CA HIS A 75 19.30 -1.23 -2.73
C HIS A 75 19.54 -2.36 -3.74
N ASN A 76 19.06 -2.19 -4.97
CA ASN A 76 19.26 -3.17 -6.03
C ASN A 76 20.75 -3.33 -6.39
N MET A 77 21.52 -2.24 -6.36
CA MET A 77 22.98 -2.32 -6.54
C MET A 77 23.65 -3.09 -5.40
N CYS A 78 23.30 -2.82 -4.13
CA CYS A 78 23.81 -3.58 -2.98
C CYS A 78 23.52 -5.09 -3.12
N LEU A 79 22.27 -5.45 -3.47
CA LEU A 79 21.90 -6.85 -3.74
C LEU A 79 22.75 -7.48 -4.85
N TRP A 80 23.00 -6.73 -5.94
CA TRP A 80 23.83 -7.20 -7.05
C TRP A 80 25.28 -7.48 -6.64
N TYR A 81 25.84 -6.68 -5.73
CA TYR A 81 27.19 -6.87 -5.19
C TYR A 81 27.25 -7.88 -4.03
N GLY A 82 26.13 -8.52 -3.67
CA GLY A 82 26.06 -9.47 -2.55
C GLY A 82 26.06 -8.82 -1.16
N ASP A 83 25.85 -7.50 -1.10
CA ASP A 83 25.68 -6.75 0.14
C ASP A 83 24.22 -6.85 0.59
N HIS A 84 23.93 -7.89 1.38
CA HIS A 84 22.58 -8.20 1.81
C HIS A 84 22.26 -7.51 3.15
N PRO A 85 21.09 -6.86 3.29
CA PRO A 85 20.67 -6.29 4.58
C PRO A 85 20.65 -7.31 5.72
N GLN A 86 20.51 -8.60 5.38
CA GLN A 86 20.42 -9.70 6.33
C GLN A 86 21.77 -10.08 6.97
N SER A 87 22.90 -9.64 6.39
CA SER A 87 24.23 -9.95 6.93
C SER A 87 24.68 -9.01 8.04
N PHE A 88 23.93 -7.94 8.32
CA PHE A 88 24.20 -7.08 9.47
C PHE A 88 23.64 -7.72 10.74
N GLU A 89 24.44 -7.86 11.82
CA GLU A 89 24.00 -8.42 13.12
C GLU A 89 22.76 -7.69 13.69
N GLU A 90 22.56 -6.41 13.36
CA GLU A 90 21.37 -5.63 13.73
C GLU A 90 20.06 -6.13 13.07
N TYR A 91 20.14 -7.06 12.10
CA TYR A 91 19.01 -7.67 11.38
C TYR A 91 18.29 -8.76 12.19
N SER A 92 19.02 -9.57 12.99
CA SER A 92 18.40 -10.72 13.68
C SER A 92 17.48 -10.30 14.84
N ASP A 93 17.83 -9.21 15.53
CA ASP A 93 17.10 -8.77 16.73
C ASP A 93 15.82 -7.98 16.39
N LYS A 94 15.76 -7.30 15.24
CA LYS A 94 14.60 -6.48 14.85
C LYS A 94 13.51 -7.25 14.10
N LEU A 95 13.84 -8.38 13.46
CA LEU A 95 12.85 -9.26 12.84
C LEU A 95 12.18 -10.22 13.82
N GLY A 96 12.70 -10.34 15.05
CA GLY A 96 12.13 -11.19 16.09
C GLY A 96 10.75 -10.73 16.59
N ASP A 97 10.43 -9.45 16.45
CA ASP A 97 9.19 -8.83 16.95
C ASP A 97 8.09 -8.70 15.87
N ASP A 98 8.47 -8.72 14.59
CA ASP A 98 7.52 -8.74 13.44
C ASP A 98 7.03 -10.17 13.12
N ARG A 99 7.06 -11.09 14.10
CA ARG A 99 6.35 -12.37 14.00
C ARG A 99 4.84 -12.11 14.06
N ILE A 100 4.30 -11.79 12.89
CA ILE A 100 3.01 -12.26 12.36
C ILE A 100 1.93 -12.35 13.44
N ARG A 101 1.26 -11.23 13.72
CA ARG A 101 -0.16 -11.33 14.00
C ARG A 101 -0.80 -11.79 12.70
N GLU A 102 -1.14 -13.07 12.63
CA GLU A 102 -2.15 -13.52 11.68
C GLU A 102 -3.32 -12.56 11.81
N VAL A 103 -3.60 -11.82 10.73
CA VAL A 103 -4.76 -10.95 10.66
C VAL A 103 -5.96 -11.89 10.71
N GLN A 104 -6.45 -12.17 11.92
CA GLN A 104 -7.85 -12.54 12.10
C GLN A 104 -8.65 -11.38 11.52
N ASP A 105 -9.72 -11.71 10.79
CA ASP A 105 -10.65 -10.80 10.09
C ASP A 105 -11.34 -9.80 11.05
N GLU A 106 -10.57 -8.97 11.74
CA GLU A 106 -11.06 -7.84 12.54
C GLU A 106 -10.76 -6.57 11.77
N ASP A 107 -11.77 -6.16 11.00
CA ASP A 107 -12.18 -4.79 10.65
C ASP A 107 -11.14 -3.69 10.93
N HIS A 108 -9.98 -3.76 10.27
CA HIS A 108 -8.98 -2.70 10.35
C HIS A 108 -9.36 -1.59 9.36
N ASP A 109 -10.32 -0.78 9.76
CA ASP A 109 -10.67 0.52 9.18
C ASP A 109 -9.57 1.58 9.46
N THR A 110 -8.31 1.15 9.61
CA THR A 110 -7.17 2.03 9.84
C THR A 110 -6.68 2.55 8.49
N ILE A 111 -7.46 3.49 7.95
CA ILE A 111 -6.96 4.45 6.98
C ILE A 111 -5.73 5.10 7.63
N LEU A 112 -4.54 4.80 7.09
CA LEU A 112 -3.32 5.59 7.29
C LEU A 112 -3.62 6.99 6.72
N SER A 113 -4.31 7.79 7.52
CA SER A 113 -4.53 9.20 7.27
C SER A 113 -3.20 9.89 7.50
N LEU A 114 -2.34 9.83 6.48
CA LEU A 114 -1.20 10.70 6.38
C LEU A 114 -1.77 12.12 6.24
N SER A 115 -1.94 12.80 7.38
CA SER A 115 -2.35 14.20 7.42
C SER A 115 -1.30 15.02 6.67
N SER A 116 -1.57 15.25 5.39
CA SER A 116 -0.82 16.15 4.53
C SER A 116 -0.86 17.54 5.18
N MET A 117 0.18 17.89 5.93
CA MET A 117 0.41 19.25 6.43
C MET A 117 0.84 20.13 5.26
N GLY A 118 -0.14 20.53 4.48
CA GLY A 118 -0.01 21.43 3.36
C GLY A 118 -1.38 21.51 2.71
N ALA A 119 -1.90 22.72 2.52
CA ALA A 119 -3.14 22.93 1.78
C ALA A 119 -2.93 22.36 0.38
N ALA A 120 -3.39 21.12 0.17
CA ALA A 120 -3.33 20.48 -1.13
C ALA A 120 -4.05 21.42 -2.09
N ASN A 121 -3.37 21.84 -3.15
CA ASN A 121 -3.93 22.70 -4.18
C ASN A 121 -4.87 21.84 -5.03
N ILE A 122 -6.01 21.49 -4.44
CA ILE A 122 -7.07 20.70 -5.05
C ILE A 122 -7.69 21.59 -6.13
N PRO A 123 -7.57 21.23 -7.43
CA PRO A 123 -8.21 21.96 -8.50
C PRO A 123 -9.68 22.23 -8.18
N ARG A 124 -10.21 23.43 -8.53
CA ARG A 124 -11.55 23.89 -8.10
C ARG A 124 -12.72 22.96 -8.43
N HIS A 125 -12.53 21.99 -9.33
CA HIS A 125 -13.53 21.00 -9.73
C HIS A 125 -13.48 19.71 -8.89
N GLU A 126 -12.38 19.46 -8.18
CA GLU A 126 -12.18 18.29 -7.32
C GLU A 126 -12.83 18.53 -5.96
N THR A 127 -14.14 18.35 -5.89
CA THR A 127 -14.86 18.29 -4.62
C THR A 127 -14.60 16.94 -3.92
N ALA A 128 -14.74 16.87 -2.59
CA ALA A 128 -14.59 15.62 -1.84
C ALA A 128 -15.52 14.50 -2.36
N THR A 129 -16.72 14.87 -2.80
CA THR A 129 -17.67 13.96 -3.43
C THR A 129 -17.20 13.46 -4.78
N TRP A 130 -16.62 14.34 -5.61
CA TRP A 130 -16.03 13.96 -6.89
C TRP A 130 -14.85 13.00 -6.70
N LEU A 131 -13.93 13.28 -5.77
CA LEU A 131 -12.80 12.40 -5.45
C LEU A 131 -13.27 11.02 -4.98
N LYS A 132 -14.33 10.98 -4.16
CA LYS A 132 -14.93 9.71 -3.72
C LYS A 132 -15.51 8.91 -4.90
N GLN A 133 -16.21 9.58 -5.82
CA GLN A 133 -16.77 8.93 -7.00
C GLN A 133 -15.69 8.40 -7.94
N GLN A 134 -14.64 9.18 -8.19
CA GLN A 134 -13.50 8.75 -9.00
C GLN A 134 -12.78 7.56 -8.37
N GLY A 135 -12.57 7.57 -7.05
CA GLY A 135 -11.99 6.43 -6.34
C GLY A 135 -12.81 5.15 -6.47
N ILE A 136 -14.13 5.23 -6.37
CA ILE A 136 -15.04 4.08 -6.56
C ILE A 136 -14.97 3.59 -8.01
N GLN A 137 -14.98 4.49 -8.98
CA GLN A 137 -14.91 4.13 -10.40
C GLN A 137 -13.59 3.40 -10.71
N PHE A 138 -12.48 3.95 -10.25
CA PHE A 138 -11.16 3.34 -10.41
C PHE A 138 -11.06 1.97 -9.72
N GLN A 139 -11.64 1.83 -8.52
CA GLN A 139 -11.70 0.53 -7.82
C GLN A 139 -12.45 -0.53 -8.63
N LYS A 140 -13.56 -0.17 -9.30
CA LYS A 140 -14.31 -1.10 -10.17
C LYS A 140 -13.51 -1.52 -11.39
N GLU A 141 -12.85 -0.56 -12.05
CA GLU A 141 -11.99 -0.83 -13.20
C GLU A 141 -10.84 -1.77 -12.81
N LEU A 142 -10.21 -1.53 -11.65
CA LEU A 142 -9.18 -2.41 -11.12
C LEU A 142 -9.71 -3.80 -10.76
N LEU A 143 -10.93 -3.91 -10.20
CA LEU A 143 -11.54 -5.21 -9.92
C LEU A 143 -11.71 -6.04 -11.20
N ASP A 144 -12.08 -5.41 -12.32
CA ASP A 144 -12.23 -6.08 -13.62
C ASP A 144 -10.89 -6.49 -14.24
N ILE A 145 -9.83 -5.71 -14.03
CA ILE A 145 -8.47 -6.03 -14.50
C ILE A 145 -7.83 -7.14 -13.65
N VAL A 146 -7.90 -7.02 -12.33
CA VAL A 146 -7.15 -7.86 -11.39
C VAL A 146 -7.88 -9.18 -11.12
N CYS A 147 -9.21 -9.15 -11.07
CA CYS A 147 -10.04 -10.32 -10.83
C CYS A 147 -11.08 -10.46 -11.96
N PRO A 148 -10.68 -10.78 -13.21
CA PRO A 148 -11.61 -10.84 -14.34
C PRO A 148 -12.63 -11.96 -14.15
N LEU A 149 -13.84 -11.78 -14.71
CA LEU A 149 -14.95 -12.73 -14.60
C LEU A 149 -14.58 -14.15 -15.05
N ASN A 150 -13.79 -14.26 -16.13
CA ASN A 150 -13.37 -15.53 -16.74
C ASN A 150 -12.58 -16.43 -15.78
N ASN A 151 -12.05 -15.90 -14.67
CA ASN A 151 -11.33 -16.70 -13.66
C ASN A 151 -12.28 -17.44 -12.70
N TYR A 152 -13.60 -17.25 -12.84
CA TYR A 152 -14.63 -17.72 -11.90
C TYR A 152 -15.71 -18.59 -12.56
N ASP A 153 -15.51 -18.96 -13.82
CA ASP A 153 -16.36 -19.88 -14.60
C ASP A 153 -16.11 -21.35 -14.25
#